data_AF-A0A959LLS6-F1
#
_entry.id   AF-A0A959LLS6-F1
#
_cell.length_a   1.000
_cell.length_b   1.000
_cell.length_c   1.000
_cell.angle_alpha   90.00
_cell.angle_beta   90.00
_cell.angle_gamma   90.00
#
_symmetry.space_group_name_H-M   'P 1'
#
loop_
_entity.id
_entity.type
_entity.pdbx_description
1 polymer ?
#
loop_
_entity_poly.entity_id
_entity_poly.type
_entity_poly.pdbx_seq_one_letter_code
_entity_poly.pdbx_strand_id
1 'polypeptide(L)'
;MDIDPEIVSGDSAIVSASLNNHEGYTFYLMYRQGQDDRSLVTAHTDPDNSGNFYELGYTTENGENTVTLNHYDKDKKLLDKRTFTKVTGPQSDNGEPYSLTYMANKILFSGSYSVTDEHGKTTEATFSDDGLVSGIGDHTTYYVFTDFIGDEETNLDEMLFDEHTKNQKGYIFEISGDTTRLYRAMENDDRTQLIRGELKYTMVKK
;
A
#
# COMPACT_ATOMS: atom_id res chain seq x y z
N MET A 1 -8.19 4.40 3.99
CA MET A 1 -9.41 4.95 4.60
C MET A 1 -9.89 3.93 5.59
N ASP A 2 -10.00 4.33 6.84
CA ASP A 2 -10.53 3.52 7.92
C ASP A 2 -11.66 4.27 8.63
N ILE A 3 -12.73 3.54 8.96
CA ILE A 3 -13.93 4.08 9.60
C ILE A 3 -14.27 3.15 10.75
N ASP A 4 -13.99 3.60 11.97
CA ASP A 4 -14.32 2.87 13.19
C ASP A 4 -15.78 3.17 13.61
N PRO A 5 -16.71 2.19 13.50
CA PRO A 5 -18.10 2.39 13.88
C PRO A 5 -18.32 2.46 15.40
N GLU A 6 -17.31 2.16 16.22
CA GLU A 6 -17.36 2.28 17.69
C GLU A 6 -16.97 3.69 18.15
N ILE A 7 -16.26 4.47 17.32
CA ILE A 7 -15.87 5.87 17.56
C ILE A 7 -16.85 6.80 16.83
N VAL A 8 -18.14 6.55 17.06
CA VAL A 8 -19.23 7.36 16.52
C VAL A 8 -19.72 8.31 17.60
N SER A 9 -19.78 9.61 17.28
CA SER A 9 -20.25 10.64 18.21
C SER A 9 -21.28 11.53 17.55
N GLY A 10 -22.51 11.49 18.07
CA GLY A 10 -23.60 12.34 17.61
C GLY A 10 -24.00 12.06 16.15
N ASP A 11 -23.91 13.08 15.30
CA ASP A 11 -24.31 13.06 13.89
C ASP A 11 -23.13 12.88 12.92
N SER A 12 -21.97 12.43 13.42
CA SER A 12 -20.78 12.24 12.60
C SER A 12 -19.88 11.10 13.07
N ALA A 13 -19.00 10.66 12.16
CA ALA A 13 -17.90 9.74 12.41
C ALA A 13 -16.58 10.39 11.97
N ILE A 14 -15.49 10.10 12.67
CA ILE A 14 -14.14 10.44 12.21
C ILE A 14 -13.71 9.37 11.21
N VAL A 15 -13.20 9.82 10.07
CA VAL A 15 -12.63 8.97 9.04
C VAL A 15 -11.14 9.23 8.99
N SER A 16 -10.35 8.18 9.22
CA SER A 16 -8.91 8.20 8.98
C SER A 16 -8.65 7.98 7.50
N ALA A 17 -7.79 8.79 6.92
CA ALA A 17 -7.41 8.73 5.52
C ALA A 17 -5.90 9.00 5.40
N SER A 18 -5.35 8.59 4.27
CA SER A 18 -3.95 8.82 3.95
C SER A 18 -3.91 9.85 2.81
N LEU A 19 -3.17 10.94 3.01
CA LEU A 19 -2.86 11.91 1.95
C LEU A 19 -1.86 11.30 0.97
N ASN A 20 -0.89 10.59 1.55
CA ASN A 20 0.08 9.75 0.89
C ASN A 20 0.50 8.65 1.88
N ASN A 21 1.34 7.75 1.42
CA ASN A 21 1.90 6.63 2.17
C ASN A 21 2.76 7.00 3.40
N HIS A 22 3.06 8.29 3.60
CA HIS A 22 3.80 8.82 4.75
C HIS A 22 2.92 9.66 5.69
N GLU A 23 1.93 10.37 5.14
CA GLU A 23 1.09 11.34 5.85
C GLU A 23 -0.36 10.87 5.97
N GLY A 24 -0.78 10.66 7.22
CA GLY A 24 -2.17 10.50 7.58
C GLY A 24 -2.91 11.83 7.69
N TYR A 25 -4.22 11.78 7.55
CA TYR A 25 -5.15 12.89 7.74
C TYR A 25 -6.50 12.35 8.23
N THR A 26 -7.31 13.20 8.85
CA THR A 26 -8.66 12.84 9.29
C THR A 26 -9.68 13.85 8.80
N PHE A 27 -10.84 13.36 8.38
CA PHE A 27 -12.01 14.19 8.10
C PHE A 27 -13.25 13.63 8.77
N TYR A 28 -14.28 14.46 8.87
CA TYR A 28 -15.56 14.03 9.41
C TYR A 28 -16.49 13.55 8.30
N LEU A 29 -17.11 12.40 8.51
CA LEU A 29 -18.26 11.93 7.76
C LEU A 29 -19.52 12.30 8.53
N MET A 30 -20.43 13.04 7.91
CA MET A 30 -21.68 13.47 8.52
C MET A 30 -22.77 12.46 8.19
N TYR A 31 -23.61 12.08 9.15
CA TYR A 31 -24.80 11.26 8.95
C TYR A 31 -25.95 12.07 8.34
N ARG A 32 -25.64 12.70 7.22
CA ARG A 32 -26.53 13.50 6.40
C ARG A 32 -26.42 12.98 4.98
N GLN A 33 -27.56 12.68 4.39
CA GLN A 33 -27.66 12.26 3.00
C GLN A 33 -27.00 13.31 2.09
N GLY A 34 -26.21 12.84 1.12
CA GLY A 34 -25.60 13.67 0.08
C GLY A 34 -26.53 13.88 -1.13
N GLN A 35 -25.94 14.03 -2.32
CA GLN A 35 -26.68 14.13 -3.59
C GLN A 35 -27.49 12.87 -3.92
N ASP A 36 -27.03 11.71 -3.46
CA ASP A 36 -27.62 10.40 -3.73
C ASP A 36 -28.08 9.74 -2.40
N ASP A 37 -29.01 8.79 -2.47
CA ASP A 37 -29.51 8.08 -1.28
C ASP A 37 -28.48 7.10 -0.69
N ARG A 38 -27.38 6.84 -1.40
CA ARG A 38 -26.23 6.04 -0.96
C ARG A 38 -24.96 6.86 -0.76
N SER A 39 -25.09 8.17 -0.57
CA SER A 39 -23.95 9.03 -0.20
C SER A 39 -24.17 9.77 1.12
N LEU A 40 -23.06 10.02 1.81
CA LEU A 40 -22.99 10.80 3.02
C LEU A 40 -22.06 12.00 2.82
N VAL A 41 -22.45 13.15 3.38
CA VAL A 41 -21.66 14.39 3.30
C VAL A 41 -20.35 14.25 4.08
N THR A 42 -19.26 14.77 3.53
CA THR A 42 -17.98 14.86 4.26
C THR A 42 -17.64 16.30 4.62
N ALA A 43 -16.78 16.49 5.62
CA ALA A 43 -16.12 17.77 5.89
C ALA A 43 -14.77 17.91 5.16
N HIS A 44 -14.49 17.02 4.19
CA HIS A 44 -13.28 17.12 3.39
C HIS A 44 -13.39 18.30 2.43
N THR A 45 -12.33 19.12 2.36
CA THR A 45 -12.32 20.37 1.61
C THR A 45 -11.46 20.25 0.36
N ASP A 46 -11.89 20.86 -0.74
CA ASP A 46 -11.03 21.13 -1.89
C ASP A 46 -10.18 22.38 -1.58
N PRO A 47 -8.85 22.25 -1.42
CA PRO A 47 -7.99 23.39 -1.08
C PRO A 47 -7.87 24.40 -2.23
N ASP A 48 -8.10 23.98 -3.48
CA ASP A 48 -7.96 24.82 -4.66
C ASP A 48 -9.27 25.54 -5.01
N ASN A 49 -10.42 25.00 -4.60
CA ASN A 49 -11.75 25.56 -4.91
C ASN A 49 -12.71 25.47 -3.71
N SER A 50 -12.86 26.58 -2.98
CA SER A 50 -13.68 26.66 -1.76
C SER A 50 -15.19 26.40 -1.91
N GLY A 51 -15.69 26.27 -3.15
CA GLY A 51 -17.08 25.90 -3.43
C GLY A 51 -17.28 24.42 -3.73
N ASN A 52 -16.21 23.68 -4.00
CA ASN A 52 -16.28 22.26 -4.29
C ASN A 52 -16.40 21.47 -2.97
N PHE A 53 -16.98 20.29 -3.05
CA PHE A 53 -17.23 19.46 -1.88
C PHE A 53 -17.13 17.97 -2.22
N TYR A 54 -16.93 17.18 -1.17
CA TYR A 54 -16.81 15.73 -1.30
C TYR A 54 -17.92 15.00 -0.56
N GLU A 55 -18.38 13.90 -1.13
CA GLU A 55 -19.30 12.96 -0.50
C GLU A 55 -18.74 11.54 -0.55
N LEU A 56 -18.97 10.78 0.52
CA LEU A 56 -18.63 9.36 0.56
C LEU A 56 -19.84 8.55 0.12
N GLY A 57 -19.77 7.98 -1.07
CA GLY A 57 -20.76 7.07 -1.62
C GLY A 57 -20.40 5.60 -1.38
N TYR A 58 -21.38 4.71 -1.52
CA TYR A 58 -21.12 3.28 -1.66
C TYR A 58 -22.03 2.64 -2.71
N THR A 59 -21.54 1.57 -3.31
CA THR A 59 -22.33 0.68 -4.16
C THR A 59 -22.21 -0.75 -3.66
N THR A 60 -23.30 -1.49 -3.76
CA THR A 60 -23.33 -2.93 -3.48
C THR A 60 -23.68 -3.64 -4.77
N GLU A 61 -22.70 -4.36 -5.34
CA GLU A 61 -22.88 -5.17 -6.54
C GLU A 61 -22.46 -6.60 -6.24
N ASN A 62 -23.32 -7.58 -6.51
CA ASN A 62 -23.06 -9.01 -6.25
C ASN A 62 -22.64 -9.33 -4.79
N GLY A 63 -23.05 -8.49 -3.83
CA GLY A 63 -22.68 -8.64 -2.41
C GLY A 63 -21.32 -8.02 -2.05
N GLU A 64 -20.59 -7.49 -3.02
CA GLU A 64 -19.38 -6.71 -2.80
C GLU A 64 -19.72 -5.23 -2.59
N ASN A 65 -19.14 -4.65 -1.55
CA ASN A 65 -19.31 -3.23 -1.27
C ASN A 65 -18.09 -2.47 -1.79
N THR A 66 -18.36 -1.45 -2.60
CA THR A 66 -17.36 -0.51 -3.11
C THR A 66 -17.64 0.84 -2.49
N VAL A 67 -16.62 1.45 -1.90
CA VAL A 67 -16.71 2.80 -1.33
C VAL A 67 -16.13 3.79 -2.33
N THR A 68 -16.74 4.96 -2.46
CA THR A 68 -16.32 5.97 -3.43
C THR A 68 -16.28 7.34 -2.79
N LEU A 69 -15.20 8.10 -3.03
CA LEU A 69 -15.16 9.53 -2.72
C LEU A 69 -15.53 10.29 -4.00
N ASN A 70 -16.71 10.89 -4.00
CA ASN A 70 -17.23 11.68 -5.11
C ASN A 70 -16.88 13.14 -4.87
N HIS A 71 -16.30 13.81 -5.87
CA HIS A 71 -15.95 15.21 -5.83
C HIS A 71 -16.91 16.00 -6.72
N TYR A 72 -17.59 16.99 -6.16
CA TYR A 72 -18.56 17.82 -6.84
C TYR A 72 -18.13 19.28 -6.85
N ASP A 73 -18.51 20.01 -7.90
CA ASP A 73 -18.45 21.46 -7.88
C ASP A 73 -19.58 22.07 -7.05
N LYS A 74 -19.51 23.40 -6.83
CA LYS A 74 -20.54 24.17 -6.12
C LYS A 74 -21.95 24.04 -6.69
N ASP A 75 -22.05 23.72 -7.99
CA ASP A 75 -23.31 23.57 -8.72
C ASP A 75 -23.78 22.10 -8.72
N LYS A 76 -23.14 21.25 -7.89
CA LYS A 76 -23.43 19.82 -7.66
C LYS A 76 -23.15 18.93 -8.85
N LYS A 77 -22.34 19.39 -9.81
CA LYS A 77 -21.88 18.56 -10.92
C LYS A 77 -20.68 17.73 -10.46
N LEU A 78 -20.71 16.44 -10.75
CA LEU A 78 -19.60 15.53 -10.47
C LEU A 78 -18.37 15.94 -11.30
N LEU A 79 -17.28 16.25 -10.62
CA LEU A 79 -15.97 16.57 -11.20
C LEU A 79 -15.14 15.30 -11.38
N ASP A 80 -14.99 14.54 -10.30
CA ASP A 80 -14.29 13.26 -10.31
C ASP A 80 -14.85 12.28 -9.25
N LYS A 81 -14.44 11.02 -9.37
CA LYS A 81 -14.84 9.93 -8.49
C LYS A 81 -13.65 9.03 -8.24
N ARG A 82 -13.27 8.85 -6.98
CA ARG A 82 -12.26 7.87 -6.56
C ARG A 82 -12.91 6.67 -5.92
N THR A 83 -12.47 5.48 -6.31
CA THR A 83 -13.02 4.21 -5.84
C THR A 83 -12.03 3.52 -4.93
N PHE A 84 -12.51 3.03 -3.79
CA PHE A 84 -11.75 2.32 -2.77
C PHE A 84 -12.22 0.87 -2.70
N THR A 85 -11.26 -0.03 -2.71
CA THR A 85 -11.49 -1.46 -2.46
C THR A 85 -11.07 -1.78 -1.04
N LYS A 86 -11.93 -2.49 -0.31
CA LYS A 86 -11.58 -2.96 1.03
C LYS A 86 -10.49 -4.03 0.92
N VAL A 87 -9.40 -3.85 1.65
CA VAL A 87 -8.40 -4.91 1.82
C VAL A 87 -8.97 -5.92 2.83
N THR A 88 -9.30 -7.11 2.35
CA THR A 88 -9.81 -8.21 3.16
C THR A 88 -8.73 -9.28 3.28
N GLY A 89 -7.92 -9.21 4.32
CA GLY A 89 -6.91 -10.21 4.67
C GLY A 89 -6.82 -10.34 6.20
N PRO A 90 -6.19 -11.39 6.74
CA PRO A 90 -5.93 -11.48 8.18
C PRO A 90 -5.12 -10.26 8.62
N GLN A 91 -5.77 -9.28 9.22
CA GLN A 91 -5.10 -8.10 9.76
C GLN A 91 -4.50 -8.54 11.10
N SER A 92 -3.17 -8.70 11.17
CA SER A 92 -2.47 -8.92 12.43
C SER A 92 -2.25 -7.62 13.20
N ASP A 93 -2.40 -6.49 12.53
CA ASP A 93 -2.25 -5.14 13.06
C ASP A 93 -3.42 -4.27 12.58
N ASN A 94 -3.88 -3.37 13.43
CA ASN A 94 -5.00 -2.45 13.16
C ASN A 94 -4.52 -1.13 12.53
N GLY A 95 -3.26 -1.05 12.11
CA GLY A 95 -2.66 0.16 11.55
C GLY A 95 -2.87 0.31 10.03
N GLU A 96 -3.12 1.55 9.58
CA GLU A 96 -3.14 1.92 8.16
C GLU A 96 -1.90 1.46 7.35
N PRO A 97 -0.66 1.41 7.89
CA PRO A 97 0.51 0.93 7.16
C PRO A 97 0.37 -0.52 6.66
N TYR A 98 -0.31 -1.39 7.43
CA TYR A 98 -0.42 -2.81 7.08
C TYR A 98 -1.17 -3.02 5.75
N SER A 99 -2.27 -2.29 5.53
CA SER A 99 -3.07 -2.42 4.30
C SER A 99 -2.28 -2.02 3.05
N LEU A 100 -1.40 -1.02 3.18
CA LEU A 100 -0.53 -0.59 2.08
C LEU A 100 0.52 -1.67 1.78
N THR A 101 1.22 -2.17 2.80
CA THR A 101 2.21 -3.24 2.64
C THR A 101 1.57 -4.50 2.06
N TYR A 102 0.40 -4.91 2.54
CA TYR A 102 -0.33 -6.06 2.01
C TYR A 102 -0.64 -5.90 0.52
N MET A 103 -1.10 -4.72 0.10
CA MET A 103 -1.40 -4.47 -1.31
C MET A 103 -0.13 -4.37 -2.17
N ALA A 104 0.94 -3.76 -1.67
CA ALA A 104 2.23 -3.73 -2.36
C ALA A 104 2.76 -5.16 -2.58
N ASN A 105 2.75 -5.99 -1.53
CA ASN A 105 3.09 -7.41 -1.60
C ASN A 105 2.25 -8.12 -2.66
N LYS A 106 0.93 -8.00 -2.56
CA LYS A 106 -0.02 -8.64 -3.49
C LYS A 106 0.22 -8.29 -4.95
N ILE A 107 0.47 -7.02 -5.24
CA ILE A 107 0.64 -6.52 -6.60
C ILE A 107 2.03 -6.84 -7.15
N LEU A 108 3.08 -6.65 -6.34
CA LEU A 108 4.46 -6.68 -6.80
C LEU A 108 5.11 -8.07 -6.66
N PHE A 109 4.87 -8.79 -5.56
CA PHE A 109 5.66 -9.96 -5.17
C PHE A 109 4.89 -11.24 -4.92
N SER A 110 3.60 -11.19 -4.59
CA SER A 110 2.88 -12.41 -4.22
C SER A 110 2.76 -13.38 -5.37
N GLY A 111 2.96 -14.66 -5.07
CA GLY A 111 2.88 -15.77 -6.02
C GLY A 111 4.03 -16.77 -5.86
N SER A 112 4.12 -17.67 -6.84
CA SER A 112 5.19 -18.68 -6.92
C SER A 112 6.23 -18.28 -7.96
N TYR A 113 7.49 -18.53 -7.64
CA TYR A 113 8.64 -18.11 -8.44
C TYR A 113 9.63 -19.25 -8.63
N SER A 114 10.23 -19.32 -9.81
CA SER A 114 11.52 -19.99 -10.01
C SER A 114 12.62 -19.00 -9.64
N VAL A 115 13.40 -19.29 -8.61
CA VAL A 115 14.46 -18.41 -8.08
C VAL A 115 15.83 -19.00 -8.40
N THR A 116 16.67 -18.25 -9.08
CA THR A 116 18.07 -18.60 -9.33
C THR A 116 18.98 -17.72 -8.50
N ASP A 117 19.82 -18.32 -7.67
CA ASP A 117 20.80 -17.63 -6.82
C ASP A 117 22.08 -17.21 -7.58
N GLU A 118 23.00 -16.52 -6.91
CA GLU A 118 24.24 -16.04 -7.51
C GLU A 118 25.20 -17.16 -7.93
N HIS A 119 24.98 -18.39 -7.48
CA HIS A 119 25.73 -19.58 -7.84
C HIS A 119 25.07 -20.38 -8.98
N GLY A 120 23.95 -19.89 -9.52
CA GLY A 120 23.18 -20.52 -10.59
C GLY A 120 22.30 -21.68 -10.12
N LYS A 121 22.11 -21.87 -8.82
CA LYS A 121 21.20 -22.88 -8.29
C LYS A 121 19.78 -22.35 -8.35
N THR A 122 18.87 -23.15 -8.89
CA THR A 122 17.45 -22.82 -8.99
C THR A 122 16.63 -23.54 -7.90
N THR A 123 15.75 -22.79 -7.23
CA THR A 123 14.78 -23.30 -6.26
C THR A 123 13.38 -22.74 -6.57
N GLU A 124 12.37 -23.35 -5.97
CA GLU A 124 11.01 -22.84 -5.97
C GLU A 124 10.81 -21.98 -4.74
N ALA A 125 10.26 -20.78 -4.92
CA ALA A 125 9.90 -19.90 -3.81
C ALA A 125 8.43 -19.51 -3.89
N THR A 126 7.84 -19.19 -2.74
CA THR A 126 6.48 -18.64 -2.65
C THR A 126 6.48 -17.44 -1.72
N PHE A 127 5.84 -16.38 -2.18
CA PHE A 127 5.62 -15.13 -1.47
C PHE A 127 4.11 -14.95 -1.26
N SER A 128 3.72 -14.61 -0.04
CA SER A 128 2.32 -14.36 0.31
C SER A 128 2.04 -12.86 0.49
N ASP A 129 0.76 -12.49 0.40
CA ASP A 129 0.31 -11.09 0.53
C ASP A 129 0.62 -10.52 1.94
N ASP A 130 0.67 -11.38 2.97
CA ASP A 130 0.97 -11.03 4.35
C ASP A 130 2.46 -11.02 4.71
N GLY A 131 3.36 -11.06 3.70
CA GLY A 131 4.80 -10.86 3.93
C GLY A 131 5.56 -12.12 4.36
N LEU A 132 5.02 -13.32 4.11
CA LEU A 132 5.75 -14.57 4.32
C LEU A 132 6.46 -15.01 3.05
N VAL A 133 7.63 -15.62 3.22
CA VAL A 133 8.40 -16.19 2.13
C VAL A 133 8.89 -17.60 2.49
N SER A 134 8.98 -18.46 1.48
CA SER A 134 9.60 -19.77 1.60
C SER A 134 10.40 -20.10 0.34
N GLY A 135 11.42 -20.96 0.47
CA GLY A 135 12.18 -21.50 -0.68
C GLY A 135 13.32 -20.61 -1.18
N ILE A 136 13.61 -19.50 -0.50
CA ILE A 136 14.73 -18.60 -0.77
C ILE A 136 15.65 -18.52 0.46
N GLY A 137 16.79 -19.21 0.41
CA GLY A 137 17.71 -19.31 1.56
C GLY A 137 17.00 -19.83 2.82
N ASP A 138 17.33 -19.21 3.97
CA ASP A 138 16.71 -19.47 5.27
C ASP A 138 15.70 -18.38 5.67
N HIS A 139 15.25 -17.56 4.71
CA HIS A 139 14.35 -16.44 4.96
C HIS A 139 12.91 -16.92 5.19
N THR A 140 12.20 -16.21 6.07
CA THR A 140 10.83 -16.57 6.47
C THR A 140 9.83 -15.44 6.28
N THR A 141 10.29 -14.18 6.33
CA THR A 141 9.45 -13.01 6.06
C THR A 141 10.12 -12.06 5.07
N TYR A 142 9.31 -11.27 4.39
CA TYR A 142 9.77 -10.18 3.55
C TYR A 142 8.91 -8.93 3.76
N TYR A 143 9.54 -7.77 3.63
CA TYR A 143 8.92 -6.47 3.75
C TYR A 143 9.37 -5.59 2.60
N VAL A 144 8.42 -4.92 1.93
CA VAL A 144 8.71 -3.94 0.88
C VAL A 144 8.58 -2.57 1.50
N PHE A 145 9.60 -1.73 1.34
CA PHE A 145 9.48 -0.33 1.74
C PHE A 145 8.49 0.36 0.82
N THR A 146 7.38 0.80 1.41
CA THR A 146 6.33 1.53 0.71
C THR A 146 6.30 2.98 1.16
N ASP A 147 7.40 3.54 1.68
CA ASP A 147 7.55 4.99 1.84
C ASP A 147 8.21 5.54 0.57
N PHE A 148 7.55 6.50 -0.06
CA PHE A 148 7.86 7.07 -1.36
C PHE A 148 8.06 8.59 -1.24
N ILE A 149 7.95 9.15 -0.02
CA ILE A 149 8.40 10.52 0.23
C ILE A 149 9.91 10.47 0.28
N GLY A 150 10.51 10.86 -0.84
CA GLY A 150 11.94 10.79 -0.98
C GLY A 150 12.69 12.06 -0.60
N ASP A 151 13.65 11.92 0.30
CA ASP A 151 14.86 12.74 0.30
C ASP A 151 15.92 12.13 -0.65
N GLU A 152 17.15 12.65 -0.62
CA GLU A 152 18.27 12.16 -1.45
C GLU A 152 18.64 10.67 -1.18
N GLU A 153 18.10 10.05 -0.13
CA GLU A 153 18.46 8.71 0.35
C GLU A 153 17.55 7.58 -0.19
N THR A 154 16.45 7.91 -0.87
CA THR A 154 15.35 6.99 -1.28
C THR A 154 15.26 6.76 -2.79
N ASN A 155 16.38 6.85 -3.51
CA ASN A 155 16.40 6.76 -4.97
C ASN A 155 16.15 5.35 -5.55
N LEU A 156 15.99 4.32 -4.71
CA LEU A 156 15.88 2.93 -5.11
C LEU A 156 14.80 2.20 -4.32
N ASP A 157 14.05 1.33 -5.00
CA ASP A 157 13.06 0.46 -4.36
C ASP A 157 13.76 -0.66 -3.58
N GLU A 158 13.44 -0.78 -2.29
CA GLU A 158 14.06 -1.75 -1.38
C GLU A 158 13.04 -2.76 -0.81
N MET A 159 13.49 -4.00 -0.66
CA MET A 159 12.85 -4.99 0.20
C MET A 159 13.83 -5.51 1.26
N LEU A 160 13.30 -5.85 2.44
CA LEU A 160 14.04 -6.53 3.50
C LEU A 160 13.53 -7.96 3.63
N PHE A 161 14.44 -8.93 3.73
CA PHE A 161 14.12 -10.23 4.32
C PHE A 161 14.37 -10.18 5.82
N ASP A 162 13.49 -10.84 6.58
CA ASP A 162 13.56 -11.01 8.04
C ASP A 162 13.79 -9.69 8.81
N GLU A 163 12.99 -8.67 8.49
CA GLU A 163 13.03 -7.34 9.13
C GLU A 163 12.97 -7.44 10.66
N HIS A 164 13.71 -6.56 11.33
CA HIS A 164 13.85 -6.49 12.79
C HIS A 164 14.47 -7.73 13.45
N THR A 165 15.08 -8.62 12.66
CA THR A 165 15.86 -9.74 13.15
C THR A 165 17.36 -9.52 12.94
N LYS A 166 18.18 -10.29 13.67
CA LYS A 166 19.63 -10.34 13.43
C LYS A 166 20.02 -10.88 12.05
N ASN A 167 19.09 -11.52 11.35
CA ASN A 167 19.29 -12.10 10.03
C ASN A 167 18.82 -11.17 8.91
N GLN A 168 18.37 -9.95 9.24
CA GLN A 168 17.85 -9.00 8.27
C GLN A 168 18.82 -8.78 7.10
N LYS A 169 18.26 -8.79 5.88
CA LYS A 169 19.01 -8.51 4.64
C LYS A 169 18.20 -7.59 3.74
N GLY A 170 18.80 -6.46 3.37
CA GLY A 170 18.22 -5.53 2.40
C GLY A 170 18.62 -5.82 0.96
N TYR A 171 17.66 -5.67 0.06
CA TYR A 171 17.82 -5.85 -1.37
C TYR A 171 17.14 -4.73 -2.14
N ILE A 172 17.88 -4.18 -3.11
CA ILE A 172 17.29 -3.34 -4.14
C ILE A 172 16.63 -4.25 -5.16
N PHE A 173 15.40 -3.96 -5.56
CA PHE A 173 14.69 -4.76 -6.54
C PHE A 173 14.43 -4.02 -7.84
N GLU A 174 14.35 -4.79 -8.92
CA GLU A 174 13.86 -4.33 -10.22
C GLU A 174 12.88 -5.35 -10.79
N ILE A 175 11.71 -4.90 -11.23
CA ILE A 175 10.69 -5.74 -11.85
C ILE A 175 10.63 -5.41 -13.35
N SER A 176 10.77 -6.42 -14.20
CA SER A 176 10.63 -6.29 -15.65
C SER A 176 9.84 -7.48 -16.19
N GLY A 177 8.56 -7.25 -16.52
CA GLY A 177 7.65 -8.31 -16.90
C GLY A 177 7.40 -9.28 -15.76
N ASP A 178 7.67 -10.57 -15.98
CA ASP A 178 7.58 -11.65 -15.00
C ASP A 178 8.85 -11.81 -14.14
N THR A 179 9.90 -11.05 -14.43
CA THR A 179 11.21 -11.23 -13.83
C THR A 179 11.49 -10.14 -12.81
N THR A 180 11.78 -10.56 -11.58
CA THR A 180 12.27 -9.70 -10.50
C THR A 180 13.74 -10.00 -10.23
N ARG A 181 14.59 -8.98 -10.22
CA ARG A 181 16.00 -9.09 -9.84
C ARG A 181 16.22 -8.46 -8.47
N LEU A 182 16.87 -9.20 -7.57
CA LEU A 182 17.22 -8.73 -6.24
C LEU A 182 18.73 -8.53 -6.16
N TYR A 183 19.14 -7.29 -5.99
CA TYR A 183 20.52 -6.89 -5.80
C TYR A 183 20.78 -6.62 -4.33
N ARG A 184 21.95 -6.97 -3.82
CA ARG A 184 22.34 -6.61 -2.46
C ARG A 184 22.23 -5.08 -2.28
N ALA A 185 21.48 -4.63 -1.29
CA ALA A 185 21.48 -3.23 -0.90
C ALA A 185 22.81 -2.91 -0.19
N MET A 186 23.41 -1.79 -0.58
CA MET A 186 24.66 -1.27 -0.01
C MET A 186 24.51 0.22 0.24
N GLU A 187 25.29 0.76 1.15
CA GLU A 187 25.44 2.21 1.34
C GLU A 187 26.59 2.72 0.46
N ASN A 188 26.49 3.96 -0.03
CA ASN A 188 27.64 4.68 -0.59
C ASN A 188 28.70 4.97 0.48
N ASP A 189 29.88 5.42 0.05
CA ASP A 189 31.03 5.66 0.96
C ASP A 189 30.70 6.66 2.09
N ASP A 190 29.86 7.65 1.80
CA ASP A 190 29.43 8.68 2.75
C ASP A 190 28.26 8.22 3.65
N ARG A 191 27.70 7.04 3.39
CA ARG A 191 26.56 6.44 4.10
C ARG A 191 25.29 7.29 4.10
N THR A 192 25.07 7.98 2.98
CA THR A 192 23.92 8.86 2.73
C THR A 192 22.98 8.31 1.68
N GLN A 193 23.36 7.29 0.92
CA GLN A 193 22.53 6.77 -0.16
C GLN A 193 22.61 5.25 -0.25
N LEU A 194 21.47 4.64 -0.58
CA LEU A 194 21.45 3.27 -1.04
C LEU A 194 22.01 3.20 -2.47
N ILE A 195 22.87 2.21 -2.69
CA ILE A 195 23.43 1.88 -3.99
C ILE A 195 23.24 0.40 -4.27
N ARG A 196 23.14 0.09 -5.55
CA ARG A 196 23.00 -1.28 -6.04
C ARG A 196 24.32 -2.03 -5.94
N GLY A 197 24.33 -3.10 -5.16
CA GLY A 197 25.42 -4.06 -5.12
C GLY A 197 25.31 -5.18 -6.16
N GLU A 198 25.90 -6.32 -5.85
CA GLU A 198 25.85 -7.53 -6.67
C GLU A 198 24.45 -8.13 -6.79
N LEU A 199 24.13 -8.72 -7.94
CA LEU A 199 22.89 -9.49 -8.14
C LEU A 199 22.95 -10.75 -7.28
N LYS A 200 21.92 -10.96 -6.46
CA LYS A 200 21.80 -12.12 -5.56
C LYS A 200 20.76 -13.12 -6.04
N TYR A 201 19.62 -12.64 -6.49
CA TYR A 201 18.55 -13.51 -6.97
C TYR A 201 17.94 -12.99 -8.26
N THR A 202 17.63 -13.92 -9.16
CA THR A 202 16.71 -13.70 -10.28
C THR A 202 15.48 -14.56 -10.06
N MET A 203 14.32 -13.94 -9.93
CA MET A 203 13.05 -14.60 -9.66
C MET A 203 12.15 -14.46 -10.88
N VAL A 204 11.65 -15.56 -11.41
CA VAL A 204 10.71 -15.56 -12.55
C VAL A 204 9.36 -16.06 -12.05
N LYS A 205 8.33 -15.21 -12.14
CA LYS A 205 6.96 -15.50 -11.72
C LYS A 205 6.34 -16.57 -12.62
N LYS A 206 5.62 -17.52 -12.02
CA LYS A 206 4.97 -18.63 -12.70
C LYS A 206 3.52 -18.34 -13.10
#